data_AF-A0A410UHL5-F1
#
_entry.id   AF-A0A410UHL5-F1
#
_cell.length_a   1.000
_cell.length_b   1.000
_cell.length_c   1.000
_cell.angle_alpha   90.00
_cell.angle_beta   90.00
_cell.angle_gamma   90.00
#
_symmetry.space_group_name_H-M   'P 1'
#
loop_
_entity.id
_entity.type
_entity.pdbx_description
1 polymer ?
#
loop_
_entity_poly.entity_id
_entity_poly.type
_entity_poly.pdbx_seq_one_letter_code
_entity_poly.pdbx_strand_id
1 'polypeptide(L)' 'MGEPWHIIVELTHPDALSRKDYLGKDATFTLAPAGDEPHTFHGCITTFSKLKTTKNVCSYRFVIKAHVMDVDTHR' A
#
# COMPACT_ATOMS: atom_id res chain seq x y z
N MET A 1 17.21 -14.96 1.56
CA MET A 1 16.70 -13.77 2.26
C MET A 1 15.49 -13.31 1.46
N GLY A 2 14.28 -13.62 1.92
CA GLY A 2 13.12 -13.74 1.03
C GLY A 2 11.77 -13.48 1.71
N GLU A 3 11.74 -12.60 2.70
CA GLU A 3 10.44 -12.13 3.21
C GLU A 3 9.94 -11.00 2.28
N PRO A 4 8.77 -11.16 1.64
CA PRO A 4 8.20 -10.10 0.83
C PRO A 4 8.02 -8.85 1.67
N TRP A 5 8.51 -7.71 1.16
CA TRP A 5 8.26 -6.44 1.81
C TRP A 5 6.75 -6.15 1.85
N HIS A 6 6.30 -5.57 2.94
CA HIS A 6 4.98 -4.97 3.06
C HIS A 6 5.12 -3.48 3.35
N ILE A 7 4.34 -2.66 2.64
CA ILE A 7 4.25 -1.23 2.92
C ILE A 7 2.89 -1.00 3.59
N ILE A 8 2.95 -0.41 4.78
CA ILE A 8 1.77 0.02 5.52
C ILE A 8 1.63 1.51 5.31
N VAL A 9 0.56 1.93 4.63
CA VAL A 9 0.26 3.34 4.42
C VAL A 9 -0.96 3.71 5.25
N GLU A 10 -0.77 4.61 6.20
CA GLU A 10 -1.86 5.23 6.94
C GLU A 10 -2.16 6.59 6.32
N LEU A 11 -3.38 6.78 5.85
CA LEU A 11 -3.80 8.02 5.22
C LEU A 11 -5.15 8.46 5.74
N THR A 12 -5.33 9.77 5.82
CA THR A 12 -6.60 10.42 6.13
C THR A 12 -7.20 11.00 4.87
N HIS A 13 -8.41 10.56 4.54
CA HIS A 13 -9.17 11.08 3.40
C HIS A 13 -10.44 11.76 3.89
N PRO A 14 -10.82 12.95 3.38
CA PRO A 14 -12.07 13.60 3.73
C PRO A 14 -13.28 12.76 3.32
N ASP A 15 -13.15 12.02 2.22
CA ASP A 15 -14.22 11.21 1.64
C ASP A 15 -14.23 9.74 2.11
N ALA A 16 -15.40 9.11 1.99
CA ALA A 16 -15.60 7.71 2.35
C ALA A 16 -15.11 6.78 1.23
N LEU A 17 -13.80 6.49 1.22
CA LEU A 17 -13.21 5.56 0.25
C LEU A 17 -13.84 4.16 0.35
N SER A 18 -14.22 3.62 -0.80
CA SER A 18 -14.86 2.32 -0.89
C SER A 18 -13.82 1.20 -0.98
N ARG A 19 -13.80 0.29 0.00
CA ARG A 19 -12.88 -0.86 0.03
C ARG A 19 -12.86 -1.64 -1.29
N LYS A 20 -14.01 -1.81 -1.94
CA LYS A 20 -14.14 -2.57 -3.20
C LYS A 20 -13.41 -1.92 -4.38
N ASP A 21 -13.22 -0.61 -4.34
CA ASP A 21 -12.55 0.12 -5.41
C ASP A 21 -11.03 -0.03 -5.31
N TYR A 22 -10.50 -0.16 -4.09
CA TYR A 22 -9.06 -0.21 -3.82
C TYR A 22 -8.50 -1.61 -3.57
N LEU A 23 -9.26 -2.52 -2.96
CA LEU A 23 -8.76 -3.85 -2.61
C LEU A 23 -8.46 -4.67 -3.87
N GLY A 24 -7.26 -5.22 -3.97
CA GLY A 24 -6.81 -6.02 -5.12
C GLY A 24 -6.40 -5.20 -6.34
N LYS A 25 -6.35 -3.86 -6.25
CA LYS A 25 -5.78 -3.01 -7.29
C LYS A 25 -4.27 -2.92 -7.17
N ASP A 26 -3.61 -2.75 -8.31
CA ASP A 26 -2.23 -2.32 -8.38
C ASP A 26 -2.11 -0.89 -7.81
N ALA A 27 -1.11 -0.71 -6.96
CA ALA A 27 -0.76 0.56 -6.36
C ALA A 27 0.73 0.83 -6.58
N THR A 28 1.02 2.03 -7.06
CA THR A 28 2.37 2.54 -7.22
C THR A 28 2.63 3.54 -6.11
N PHE A 29 3.70 3.33 -5.35
CA PHE A 29 4.10 4.21 -4.25
C PHE A 29 5.49 4.75 -4.50
N THR A 30 5.66 6.07 -4.50
CA THR A 30 6.95 6.71 -4.73
C THR A 30 7.44 7.35 -3.44
N LEU A 31 8.55 6.84 -2.90
CA LEU A 31 9.27 7.44 -1.78
C LEU A 31 10.37 8.35 -2.33
N ALA A 32 10.17 9.66 -2.20
CA ALA A 32 11.14 10.68 -2.61
C ALA A 32 11.77 11.35 -1.36
N PRO A 33 12.86 10.80 -0.80
CA PRO A 33 13.62 11.49 0.24
C PRO A 33 14.25 12.77 -0.30
N ALA A 34 14.32 13.82 0.52
CA ALA A 34 14.90 15.09 0.11
C ALA A 34 16.41 14.96 -0.11
N GLY A 35 16.82 14.86 -1.38
CA GLY A 35 18.23 14.77 -1.80
C GLY A 35 18.63 13.44 -2.46
N ASP A 36 17.72 12.46 -2.55
CA ASP A 36 17.98 11.15 -3.17
C ASP A 36 16.97 10.85 -4.30
N GLU A 37 17.28 9.85 -5.12
CA GLU A 37 16.45 9.49 -6.26
C GLU A 37 15.14 8.82 -5.79
N PRO A 38 13.97 9.24 -6.30
CA PRO A 38 12.69 8.71 -5.87
C PRO A 38 12.58 7.21 -6.13
N HIS A 39 12.43 6.43 -5.07
CA HIS A 39 12.20 5.00 -5.18
C HIS A 39 10.73 4.71 -5.42
N THR A 40 10.43 4.15 -6.58
CA THR A 40 9.08 3.73 -6.95
C THR A 40 8.88 2.25 -6.65
N PHE A 41 7.89 1.96 -5.82
CA PHE A 41 7.48 0.62 -5.43
C PHE A 41 6.18 0.29 -6.14
N HIS A 42 6.16 -0.84 -6.84
CA HIS A 42 4.97 -1.39 -7.46
C HIS A 42 4.49 -2.58 -6.64
N GLY A 43 3.25 -2.54 -6.20
CA GLY A 43 2.65 -3.63 -5.44
C GLY A 43 1.14 -3.66 -5.59
N CYS A 44 0.50 -4.58 -4.88
CA CYS A 44 -0.95 -4.71 -4.88
C CYS A 44 -1.52 -4.46 -3.48
N ILE A 45 -2.68 -3.78 -3.43
CA ILE A 45 -3.36 -3.50 -2.16
C ILE A 45 -4.02 -4.80 -1.68
N THR A 46 -3.37 -5.47 -0.73
CA THR A 46 -3.85 -6.75 -0.17
C THR A 46 -4.81 -6.55 0.99
N THR A 47 -4.66 -5.45 1.73
CA THR A 47 -5.52 -5.14 2.87
C THR A 47 -5.92 -3.67 2.84
N PHE A 48 -7.19 -3.42 3.13
CA PHE A 48 -7.76 -2.11 3.33
C PHE A 48 -8.56 -2.15 4.63
N SER A 49 -8.16 -1.32 5.59
CA SER A 49 -8.80 -1.23 6.91
C SER A 49 -9.14 0.21 7.23
N LYS A 50 -10.39 0.48 7.59
CA LYS A 50 -10.80 1.79 8.10
C LYS A 50 -10.46 1.85 9.59
N LEU A 51 -9.59 2.78 9.99
CA LEU A 51 -9.14 2.90 11.38
C LEU A 51 -10.10 3.76 12.21
N LYS A 52 -10.36 5.00 11.76
CA LYS A 52 -11.16 5.96 12.51
C LYS A 52 -11.96 6.83 11.56
N THR A 53 -13.17 7.18 11.96
CA THR A 53 -13.98 8.18 11.27
C THR A 53 -14.16 9.36 12.23
N THR A 54 -13.57 10.49 11.89
CA THR A 54 -13.80 11.77 12.56
C THR A 54 -14.76 12.59 11.68
N LYS A 55 -15.52 13.52 12.26
CA LYS A 55 -16.64 14.29 11.65
C LYS A 55 -16.48 14.71 10.18
N ASN A 56 -15.26 14.91 9.68
CA ASN A 56 -15.01 15.26 8.28
C ASN A 56 -13.80 14.56 7.65
N VAL A 57 -13.20 13.58 8.33
CA VAL A 57 -12.02 12.84 7.85
C VAL A 57 -12.09 11.39 8.29
N CYS A 58 -11.88 10.48 7.34
CA CYS A 58 -11.74 9.06 7.58
C CYS A 58 -10.26 8.66 7.48
N SER A 59 -9.74 8.03 8.52
CA SER A 59 -8.42 7.41 8.54
C SER A 59 -8.51 5.98 8.02
N TYR A 60 -7.64 5.63 7.10
CA TYR A 60 -7.53 4.33 6.46
C TYR A 60 -6.11 3.81 6.55
N ARG A 61 -5.99 2.49 6.59
CA ARG A 61 -4.73 1.76 6.54
C ARG A 61 -4.76 0.84 5.32
N PHE A 62 -3.77 1.01 4.46
CA PHE A 62 -3.55 0.18 3.29
C PHE A 62 -2.32 -0.68 3.56
N VAL A 63 -2.43 -1.97 3.24
CA VAL A 63 -1.27 -2.88 3.23
C VAL A 63 -1.01 -3.27 1.79
N ILE A 64 0.07 -2.72 1.26
CA ILE A 64 0.58 -3.06 -0.06
C ILE A 64 1.63 -4.14 0.13
N LYS A 65 1.54 -5.22 -0.64
CA LYS A 65 2.60 -6.21 -0.70
C LYS A 65 3.32 -6.09 -2.02
N ALA A 66 4.61 -6.42 -2.02
CA ALA A 66 5.34 -6.66 -3.25
C ALA A 66 4.56 -7.63 -4.13
N HIS A 67 4.65 -7.43 -5.45
CA HIS A 67 4.48 -8.55 -6.36
C HIS A 67 5.61 -9.53 -6.04
N VAL A 68 5.34 -10.47 -5.14
CA VAL A 68 6.22 -11.64 -4.99
C VAL A 68 6.03 -12.39 -6.30
N MET A 69 6.92 -12.12 -7.25
CA MET A 69 7.31 -13.20 -8.13
C MET A 69 7.94 -14.21 -7.19
N ASP A 70 7.20 -15.29 -6.96
CA ASP A 70 7.73 -16.47 -6.31
C ASP A 70 8.98 -16.89 -7.10
N VAL A 71 10.14 -16.40 -6.67
CA VAL A 71 11.43 -16.84 -7.17
C VAL A 71 11.87 -18.01 -6.29
N ASP A 72 10.96 -18.96 -6.08
CA ASP A 72 11.30 -20.35 -5.79
C ASP A 72 11.29 -21.12 -7.12
N THR A 73 12.13 -20.70 -8.07
CA THR A 73 12.61 -21.64 -9.09
C THR A 73 13.91 -22.21 -8.56
N HIS A 74 13.74 -23.36 -7.91
CA HIS A 74 14.77 -24.34 -7.64
C HIS A 74 15.61 -24.59 -8.90
N ARG A 75 16.89 -24.20 -8.92
CA ARG A 75 17.98 -25.01 -9.50
C ARG A 75 19.37 -24.53 -9.10
#